data_AF-A0A9J6CVE1-F1
#
_entry.id   AF-A0A9J6CVE1-F1
#
_cell.length_a   1.000
_cell.length_b   1.000
_cell.length_c   1.000
_cell.angle_alpha   90.00
_cell.angle_beta   90.00
_cell.angle_gamma   90.00
#
_symmetry.space_group_name_H-M   'P 1'
#
loop_
_entity.id
_entity.type
_entity.pdbx_description
1 polymer ?
#
loop_
_entity_poly.entity_id
_entity_poly.type
_entity_poly.pdbx_seq_one_letter_code
_entity_poly.pdbx_strand_id
1 'polypeptide(L)'
;MASESSACETSAHSAIECVKDNESSSPDVDVLRANITDERHACSWVEDYGLKTNTSWVVDFVKPTAKCERMVFHKVWRCKEAKREKSCGEAAAHCPAKIDLKIKKVNRNTKRNDAFLRGEKPLPAVIKLFHHKDHSHSTAAADALSRLTPTMQTRETFLAYFDNGMSPAEAIRLHESKLLVQKDGYALVANSAVNPLPPAIYYWHRLWREKNFGKDVDPLLKIAEKMPLYAKHGNLRVRTIFCKITLQTAFSTT
;
A
#
# COMPACT_ATOMS: atom_id res chain seq x y z
N MET A 1 -0.19 31.50 37.44
CA MET A 1 0.10 30.09 37.15
C MET A 1 0.06 29.93 35.65
N ALA A 2 1.19 29.53 35.08
CA ALA A 2 1.48 29.64 33.66
C ALA A 2 0.61 28.71 32.82
N SER A 3 0.09 29.29 31.75
CA SER A 3 -0.56 28.70 30.59
C SER A 3 0.46 27.94 29.73
N GLU A 4 0.24 26.65 29.49
CA GLU A 4 0.92 25.90 28.44
C GLU A 4 -0.07 25.61 27.31
N SER A 5 -0.05 26.52 26.33
CA SER A 5 -0.62 26.32 25.00
C SER A 5 0.25 25.33 24.24
N SER A 6 -0.22 24.09 24.11
CA SER A 6 0.36 23.11 23.19
C SER A 6 0.08 23.55 21.76
N ALA A 7 1.13 24.09 21.11
CA ALA A 7 1.14 24.35 19.68
C ALA A 7 1.14 23.00 18.95
N CYS A 8 -0.02 22.60 18.42
CA CYS A 8 -0.10 21.55 17.43
C CYS A 8 0.38 22.13 16.10
N GLU A 9 1.64 21.87 15.77
CA GLU A 9 2.21 22.19 14.46
C GLU A 9 1.41 21.47 13.37
N THR A 10 0.56 22.24 12.69
CA THR A 10 -0.06 21.84 11.43
C THR A 10 1.05 21.70 10.39
N SER A 11 1.50 20.47 10.15
CA SER A 11 2.31 20.13 8.99
C SER A 11 1.54 20.54 7.73
N ALA A 12 2.04 21.56 7.04
CA ALA A 12 1.48 22.04 5.80
C ALA A 12 1.65 20.96 4.72
N HIS A 13 0.65 20.10 4.54
CA HIS A 13 0.48 19.34 3.32
C HIS A 13 0.26 20.34 2.19
N SER A 14 1.32 20.69 1.45
CA SER A 14 1.17 21.47 0.23
C SER A 14 0.23 20.69 -0.70
N ALA A 15 -0.93 21.24 -1.01
CA ALA A 15 -1.87 20.62 -1.92
C ALA A 15 -1.15 20.31 -3.25
N ILE A 16 -1.33 19.08 -3.77
CA ILE A 16 -0.79 18.72 -5.08
C ILE A 16 -1.61 19.47 -6.13
N GLU A 17 -0.96 20.41 -6.82
CA GLU A 17 -1.54 21.18 -7.91
C GLU A 17 -1.19 20.50 -9.24
N CYS A 18 -2.21 20.20 -10.04
CA CYS A 18 -2.07 19.60 -11.35
C CYS A 18 -2.63 20.54 -12.43
N VAL A 19 -1.87 20.73 -13.51
CA VAL A 19 -2.27 21.52 -14.68
C VAL A 19 -2.18 20.65 -15.93
N LYS A 20 -3.21 20.68 -16.79
CA LYS A 20 -3.22 19.94 -18.06
C LYS A 20 -2.34 20.65 -19.09
N ASP A 21 -1.43 19.91 -19.72
CA ASP A 21 -0.50 20.38 -20.75
C ASP A 21 -1.09 20.09 -22.13
N ASN A 22 -1.84 21.06 -22.67
CA ASN A 22 -2.56 20.91 -23.95
C ASN A 22 -1.65 20.94 -25.18
N GLU A 23 -0.37 21.32 -25.05
CA GLU A 23 0.56 21.42 -26.19
C GLU A 23 1.10 20.06 -26.66
N SER A 24 0.94 19.00 -25.85
CA SER A 24 1.50 17.68 -26.12
C SER A 24 0.47 16.56 -26.19
N SER A 25 -0.82 16.90 -26.33
CA SER A 25 -1.92 15.94 -26.37
C SER A 25 -1.97 15.20 -27.70
N SER A 26 -1.56 13.93 -27.68
CA SER A 26 -2.15 12.92 -28.57
C SER A 26 -3.59 12.69 -28.12
N PRO A 27 -4.56 12.39 -29.00
CA PRO A 27 -5.94 12.09 -28.57
C PRO A 27 -6.04 10.99 -27.50
N ASP A 28 -5.06 10.10 -27.45
CA ASP A 28 -5.03 8.94 -26.55
C ASP A 28 -4.19 9.14 -25.28
N VAL A 29 -3.53 10.29 -25.13
CA VAL A 29 -2.58 10.55 -24.03
C VAL A 29 -2.80 11.92 -23.43
N ASP A 30 -3.24 11.92 -22.18
CA ASP A 30 -3.33 13.13 -21.36
C ASP A 30 -2.01 13.38 -20.64
N VAL A 31 -1.49 14.60 -20.76
CA VAL A 31 -0.27 15.03 -20.08
C VAL A 31 -0.64 16.03 -19.00
N LEU A 32 -0.28 15.72 -17.75
CA LEU A 32 -0.46 16.59 -16.60
C LEU A 32 0.90 17.02 -16.06
N ARG A 33 0.99 18.28 -15.62
CA ARG A 33 2.12 18.84 -14.88
C ARG A 33 1.73 19.00 -13.43
N ALA A 34 2.59 18.56 -12.51
CA ALA A 34 2.30 18.63 -11.09
C ALA A 34 3.49 19.13 -10.25
N ASN A 35 3.18 19.73 -9.10
CA ASN A 35 4.16 20.17 -8.09
C ASN A 35 4.70 19.00 -7.24
N ILE A 36 4.93 17.84 -7.86
CA ILE A 36 5.43 16.64 -7.16
C ILE A 36 6.95 16.61 -7.24
N THR A 37 7.62 16.70 -6.09
CA THR A 37 9.09 16.74 -5.96
C THR A 37 9.70 15.39 -5.65
N ASP A 38 8.96 14.54 -4.94
CA ASP A 38 9.51 13.33 -4.30
C ASP A 38 8.77 12.07 -4.71
N GLU A 39 9.47 10.95 -4.60
CA GLU A 39 8.93 9.60 -4.87
C GLU A 39 7.71 9.28 -4.01
N ARG A 40 7.69 9.70 -2.73
CA ARG A 40 6.56 9.43 -1.82
C ARG A 40 5.29 10.13 -2.31
N HIS A 41 5.39 11.41 -2.66
CA HIS A 41 4.27 12.17 -3.21
C HIS A 41 3.82 11.62 -4.57
N ALA A 42 4.74 11.12 -5.41
CA ALA A 42 4.39 10.45 -6.65
C ALA A 42 3.58 9.16 -6.42
N CYS A 43 3.99 8.32 -5.46
CA CYS A 43 3.25 7.11 -5.11
C CYS A 43 1.87 7.46 -4.53
N SER A 44 1.79 8.42 -3.60
CA SER A 44 0.52 8.90 -3.03
C SER A 44 -0.41 9.42 -4.11
N TRP A 45 0.11 10.20 -5.07
CA TRP A 45 -0.69 10.72 -6.17
C TRP A 45 -1.31 9.61 -7.03
N VAL A 46 -0.56 8.54 -7.31
CA VAL A 46 -1.07 7.39 -8.08
C VAL A 46 -2.14 6.63 -7.29
N GLU A 47 -1.99 6.50 -5.98
CA GLU A 47 -3.01 5.92 -5.10
C GLU A 47 -4.29 6.75 -5.09
N ASP A 48 -4.17 8.08 -4.90
CA ASP A 48 -5.30 9.01 -4.91
C ASP A 48 -6.02 9.03 -6.26
N TYR A 49 -5.24 9.00 -7.35
CA TYR A 49 -5.78 8.89 -8.70
C TYR A 49 -6.53 7.58 -8.90
N GLY A 50 -5.96 6.46 -8.43
CA GLY A 50 -6.59 5.15 -8.46
C GLY A 50 -7.90 5.11 -7.67
N LEU A 51 -7.91 5.70 -6.48
CA LEU A 51 -9.10 5.76 -5.64
C LEU A 51 -10.22 6.59 -6.29
N LYS A 52 -9.89 7.76 -6.88
CA LYS A 52 -10.87 8.62 -7.56
C LYS A 52 -11.45 7.99 -8.83
N THR A 53 -10.66 7.18 -9.52
CA THR A 53 -11.06 6.54 -10.78
C THR A 53 -11.53 5.09 -10.62
N ASN A 54 -11.53 4.57 -9.39
CA ASN A 54 -11.77 3.15 -9.09
C ASN A 54 -10.87 2.21 -9.91
N THR A 55 -9.59 2.53 -9.98
CA THR A 55 -8.58 1.76 -10.69
C THR A 55 -7.43 1.38 -9.78
N SER A 56 -6.79 0.25 -10.05
CA SER A 56 -5.62 -0.22 -9.32
C SER A 56 -4.41 -0.31 -10.22
N TRP A 57 -3.31 0.23 -9.74
CA TRP A 57 -2.09 0.40 -10.51
C TRP A 57 -0.97 -0.42 -9.89
N VAL A 58 -0.26 -1.17 -10.73
CA VAL A 58 0.92 -1.94 -10.32
C VAL A 58 2.13 -1.38 -11.04
N VAL A 59 3.25 -1.29 -10.34
CA VAL A 59 4.51 -0.87 -10.95
C VAL A 59 4.91 -1.88 -12.03
N ASP A 60 5.10 -1.38 -13.25
CA ASP A 60 5.55 -2.17 -14.40
C ASP A 60 7.05 -2.01 -14.58
N PHE A 61 7.52 -0.77 -14.55
CA PHE A 61 8.91 -0.44 -14.80
C PHE A 61 9.37 0.73 -13.92
N VAL A 62 10.57 0.59 -13.36
CA VAL A 62 11.27 1.67 -12.64
C VAL A 62 12.53 1.96 -13.43
N LYS A 63 12.67 3.19 -13.95
CA LYS A 63 13.90 3.58 -14.64
C LYS A 63 14.96 3.94 -13.60
N PRO A 64 16.16 3.33 -13.63
CA PRO A 64 17.25 3.76 -12.75
C PRO A 64 17.62 5.22 -13.04
N THR A 65 17.43 6.10 -12.06
CA THR A 65 17.74 7.53 -12.18
C THR A 65 19.07 7.94 -11.55
N ALA A 66 19.75 7.03 -10.84
CA ALA A 66 21.02 7.31 -10.16
C ALA A 66 22.10 7.88 -11.11
N LYS A 67 22.09 7.48 -12.39
CA LYS A 67 23.01 7.98 -13.43
C LYS A 67 22.36 8.99 -14.40
N CYS A 68 21.09 9.36 -14.18
CA CYS A 68 20.39 10.29 -15.05
C CYS A 68 20.57 11.74 -14.56
N GLU A 69 21.28 12.56 -15.34
CA GLU A 69 21.49 13.98 -14.98
C GLU A 69 20.21 14.83 -15.03
N ARG A 70 19.19 14.37 -15.77
CA ARG A 70 17.99 15.15 -16.11
C ARG A 70 16.75 14.81 -15.27
N MET A 71 16.72 13.66 -14.59
CA MET A 71 15.53 13.14 -13.92
C MET A 71 15.87 12.63 -12.54
N VAL A 72 15.04 12.96 -11.55
CA VAL A 72 15.15 12.47 -10.17
C VAL A 72 14.44 11.14 -10.03
N PHE A 73 13.28 11.02 -10.68
CA PHE A 73 12.40 9.87 -10.56
C PHE A 73 11.72 9.58 -11.89
N HIS A 74 11.58 8.30 -12.21
CA HIS A 74 10.76 7.87 -13.33
C HIS A 74 10.26 6.45 -13.06
N LYS A 75 8.94 6.36 -12.90
CA LYS A 75 8.24 5.09 -12.74
C LYS A 75 7.06 5.02 -13.69
N VAL A 76 6.78 3.80 -14.08
CA VAL A 76 5.65 3.46 -14.93
C VAL A 76 4.79 2.47 -14.19
N TRP A 77 3.49 2.75 -14.17
CA TRP A 77 2.47 1.86 -13.65
C TRP A 77 1.57 1.39 -14.79
N ARG A 78 1.06 0.17 -14.62
CA ARG A 78 0.06 -0.45 -15.48
C ARG A 78 -1.16 -0.80 -14.65
N CYS A 79 -2.33 -0.88 -15.30
CA CYS A 79 -3.51 -1.41 -14.64
C CYS A 79 -3.24 -2.83 -14.10
N LYS A 80 -3.71 -3.13 -12.89
CA LYS A 80 -3.60 -4.45 -12.24
C LYS A 80 -4.25 -5.55 -13.07
N GLU A 81 -5.34 -5.24 -13.74
CA GLU A 81 -6.09 -6.17 -14.58
C GLU A 81 -5.39 -6.46 -15.92
N ALA A 82 -4.32 -5.73 -16.26
CA ALA A 82 -3.60 -5.94 -17.51
C ALA A 82 -2.88 -7.30 -17.53
N LYS A 83 -3.22 -8.14 -18.51
CA LYS A 83 -2.59 -9.46 -18.73
C LYS A 83 -1.05 -9.40 -18.70
N ARG A 84 -0.45 -10.28 -17.89
CA ARG A 84 1.00 -10.52 -17.88
C ARG A 84 1.30 -11.74 -18.73
N GLU A 85 2.40 -11.71 -19.47
CA GLU A 85 2.82 -12.80 -20.37
C GLU A 85 2.99 -14.16 -19.65
N LYS A 86 3.14 -14.16 -18.32
CA LYS A 86 3.36 -15.37 -17.50
C LYS A 86 2.13 -15.86 -16.72
N SER A 87 0.92 -15.34 -16.95
CA SER A 87 -0.28 -15.83 -16.24
C SER A 87 -0.90 -17.03 -16.94
N CYS A 88 -0.79 -18.22 -16.34
CA CYS A 88 -1.65 -19.36 -16.65
C CYS A 88 -3.03 -19.09 -16.00
N GLY A 89 -3.99 -18.61 -16.79
CA GLY A 89 -5.35 -18.30 -16.34
C GLY A 89 -6.09 -17.31 -17.25
N GLU A 90 -7.41 -17.47 -17.36
CA GLU A 90 -8.30 -16.75 -18.30
C GLU A 90 -8.71 -15.33 -17.86
N ALA A 91 -8.35 -14.88 -16.66
CA ALA A 91 -9.03 -13.76 -16.00
C ALA A 91 -8.49 -12.34 -16.28
N ALA A 92 -7.35 -12.17 -16.95
CA ALA A 92 -6.76 -10.83 -17.10
C ALA A 92 -7.24 -10.14 -18.39
N ALA A 93 -8.00 -9.06 -18.24
CA ALA A 93 -8.36 -8.19 -19.35
C ALA A 93 -7.08 -7.64 -20.02
N HIS A 94 -7.03 -7.55 -21.35
CA HIS A 94 -5.93 -6.89 -22.02
C HIS A 94 -6.10 -5.38 -21.89
N CYS A 95 -5.85 -4.83 -20.69
CA CYS A 95 -6.00 -3.42 -20.39
C CYS A 95 -4.73 -2.65 -20.82
N PRO A 96 -4.82 -1.74 -21.81
CA PRO A 96 -3.67 -0.96 -22.28
C PRO A 96 -3.35 0.25 -21.39
N ALA A 97 -4.15 0.50 -20.35
CA ALA A 97 -4.04 1.68 -19.52
C ALA A 97 -2.72 1.72 -18.74
N LYS A 98 -2.05 2.87 -18.82
CA LYS A 98 -0.70 3.07 -18.26
C LYS A 98 -0.53 4.49 -17.73
N ILE A 99 0.21 4.61 -16.64
CA ILE A 99 0.65 5.88 -16.06
C ILE A 99 2.17 5.92 -16.15
N ASP A 100 2.73 6.99 -16.70
CA ASP A 100 4.17 7.26 -16.73
C ASP A 100 4.43 8.58 -16.00
N LEU A 101 5.00 8.49 -14.80
CA LEU A 101 5.34 9.67 -13.99
C LEU A 101 6.84 9.88 -13.98
N LYS A 102 7.23 11.08 -14.40
CA LYS A 102 8.62 11.55 -14.45
C LYS A 102 8.76 12.81 -13.62
N ILE A 103 9.74 12.85 -12.73
CA ILE A 103 10.12 14.06 -11.99
C ILE A 103 11.44 14.57 -12.58
N LYS A 104 11.38 15.76 -13.18
CA LYS A 104 12.57 16.42 -13.75
C LYS A 104 13.42 17.04 -12.64
N LYS A 105 14.73 17.04 -12.82
CA LYS A 105 15.64 17.78 -11.93
C LYS A 105 15.51 19.27 -12.22
N VAL A 106 15.21 20.07 -11.19
CA VAL A 106 15.10 21.52 -11.30
C VAL A 106 16.51 22.11 -11.24
N ASN A 107 16.99 22.68 -12.34
CA ASN A 107 18.27 23.37 -12.45
C ASN A 107 18.11 24.60 -13.35
N ARG A 108 19.14 25.46 -13.44
CA ARG A 108 19.09 26.70 -14.24
C ARG A 108 18.75 26.42 -15.72
N ASN A 109 19.27 25.33 -16.29
CA ASN A 109 19.04 24.97 -17.68
C ASN A 109 17.62 24.43 -17.92
N THR A 110 17.07 23.64 -16.99
CA THR A 110 15.70 23.12 -17.11
C THR A 110 14.68 24.23 -16.91
N LYS A 111 14.92 25.18 -16.01
CA LYS A 111 14.10 26.40 -15.87
C LYS A 111 14.13 27.27 -17.13
N ARG A 112 15.26 27.33 -17.84
CA ARG A 112 15.36 28.07 -19.11
C ARG A 112 14.49 27.45 -20.19
N ASN A 113 14.43 26.12 -20.25
CA ASN A 113 13.79 25.39 -21.34
C ASN A 113 12.32 25.05 -21.08
N ASP A 114 11.89 24.89 -19.82
CA ASP A 114 10.54 24.50 -19.45
C ASP A 114 9.79 25.66 -18.78
N ALA A 115 8.68 26.11 -19.38
CA ALA A 115 7.86 27.20 -18.86
C ALA A 115 7.21 26.86 -17.51
N PHE A 116 6.81 25.60 -17.31
CA PHE A 116 6.14 25.14 -16.08
C PHE A 116 7.06 25.13 -14.86
N LEU A 117 8.38 25.30 -15.06
CA LEU A 117 9.36 25.41 -13.99
C LEU A 117 9.69 26.86 -13.59
N ARG A 118 9.16 27.86 -14.32
CA ARG A 118 9.45 29.28 -14.11
C ARG A 118 8.44 30.02 -13.22
N GLY A 119 7.27 29.43 -12.96
CA GLY A 119 6.25 30.03 -12.10
C GLY A 119 6.66 30.10 -10.62
N GLU A 120 5.88 30.84 -9.83
CA GLU A 120 6.05 30.96 -8.37
C GLU A 120 6.06 29.57 -7.70
N LYS A 121 5.20 28.67 -8.18
CA LYS A 121 5.20 27.25 -7.84
C LYS A 121 5.69 26.42 -9.04
N PRO A 122 6.91 25.87 -9.01
CA PRO A 122 7.40 25.05 -10.11
C PRO A 122 6.64 23.72 -10.17
N LEU A 123 6.32 23.26 -11.38
CA LEU A 123 5.66 21.97 -11.64
C LEU A 123 6.65 20.99 -12.30
N PRO A 124 7.55 20.36 -11.52
CA PRO A 124 8.61 19.52 -12.06
C PRO A 124 8.18 18.14 -12.52
N ALA A 125 7.02 17.66 -12.07
CA ALA A 125 6.50 16.36 -12.46
C ALA A 125 5.74 16.45 -13.78
N VAL A 126 5.98 15.45 -14.63
CA VAL A 126 5.24 15.19 -15.86
C VAL A 126 4.60 13.83 -15.71
N ILE A 127 3.28 13.82 -15.75
CA ILE A 127 2.45 12.63 -15.63
C ILE A 127 1.81 12.41 -17.00
N LYS A 128 2.08 11.27 -17.62
CA LYS A 128 1.43 10.86 -18.85
C LYS A 128 0.43 9.76 -18.54
N LEU A 129 -0.82 10.03 -18.83
CA LEU A 129 -1.93 9.10 -18.68
C LEU A 129 -2.28 8.57 -20.06
N PHE A 130 -2.05 7.28 -20.28
CA PHE A 130 -2.37 6.61 -21.52
C PHE A 130 -3.77 6.00 -21.39
N HIS A 131 -4.74 6.62 -22.06
CA HIS A 131 -6.17 6.27 -22.04
C HIS A 131 -6.64 5.75 -23.40
N HIS A 132 -5.84 4.90 -24.04
CA HIS A 132 -5.94 4.56 -25.46
C HIS A 132 -7.35 4.15 -25.96
N LYS A 133 -8.25 3.63 -25.09
CA LYS A 133 -9.69 3.33 -25.34
C LYS A 133 -10.54 3.22 -24.05
N ASP A 134 -10.23 3.96 -22.99
CA ASP A 134 -10.68 3.64 -21.62
C ASP A 134 -10.18 2.26 -21.14
N HIS A 135 -10.51 1.90 -19.89
CA HIS A 135 -10.21 0.57 -19.36
C HIS A 135 -11.03 -0.48 -20.12
N SER A 136 -10.38 -1.56 -20.57
CA SER A 136 -11.07 -2.70 -21.20
C SER A 136 -11.92 -3.55 -20.24
N HIS A 137 -12.04 -3.11 -18.98
CA HIS A 137 -12.84 -3.72 -17.93
C HIS A 137 -13.66 -2.65 -17.22
N SER A 138 -14.77 -3.06 -16.61
CA SER A 138 -15.55 -2.16 -15.76
C SER A 138 -14.72 -1.70 -14.56
N THR A 139 -14.81 -0.42 -14.23
CA THR A 139 -14.20 0.19 -13.03
C THR A 139 -15.23 0.48 -11.93
N ALA A 140 -16.51 0.59 -12.29
CA ALA A 140 -17.59 0.95 -11.38
C ALA A 140 -18.39 -0.25 -10.84
N ALA A 141 -18.23 -1.44 -11.40
CA ALA A 141 -18.92 -2.64 -10.91
C ALA A 141 -18.43 -3.04 -9.51
N ALA A 142 -19.32 -3.58 -8.68
CA ALA A 142 -18.97 -4.05 -7.32
C ALA A 142 -17.80 -5.05 -7.34
N ASP A 143 -17.77 -5.92 -8.35
CA ASP A 143 -16.69 -6.87 -8.56
C ASP A 143 -15.33 -6.17 -8.83
N ALA A 144 -15.33 -5.06 -9.57
CA ALA A 144 -14.14 -4.24 -9.80
C ALA A 144 -13.67 -3.54 -8.52
N LEU A 145 -14.60 -3.01 -7.73
CA LEU A 145 -14.31 -2.39 -6.43
C LEU A 145 -13.71 -3.38 -5.43
N SER A 146 -14.15 -4.64 -5.44
CA SER A 146 -13.64 -5.69 -4.56
C SER A 146 -12.18 -6.08 -4.86
N ARG A 147 -11.73 -5.87 -6.11
CA ARG A 147 -10.37 -6.17 -6.55
C ARG A 147 -9.37 -5.03 -6.36
N LEU A 148 -9.82 -3.88 -5.87
CA LEU A 148 -8.94 -2.74 -5.65
C LEU A 148 -7.82 -3.06 -4.66
N THR A 149 -6.65 -2.47 -4.87
CA THR A 149 -5.53 -2.59 -3.95
C THR A 149 -5.79 -1.67 -2.75
N PRO A 150 -5.66 -2.17 -1.50
CA PRO A 150 -5.79 -1.35 -0.31
C PRO A 150 -4.81 -0.18 -0.30
N THR A 151 -5.27 1.00 0.09
CA THR A 151 -4.42 2.20 0.18
C THR A 151 -3.42 2.08 1.34
N MET A 152 -2.34 2.86 1.29
CA MET A 152 -1.39 2.93 2.38
C MET A 152 -2.04 3.42 3.68
N GLN A 153 -2.92 4.42 3.60
CA GLN A 153 -3.65 4.94 4.75
C GLN A 153 -4.56 3.89 5.41
N THR A 154 -5.28 3.10 4.62
CA THR A 154 -6.11 1.99 5.12
C THR A 154 -5.24 0.99 5.87
N ARG A 155 -4.09 0.62 5.28
CA ARG A 155 -3.14 -0.30 5.91
C ARG A 155 -2.61 0.25 7.23
N GLU A 156 -2.21 1.51 7.28
CA GLU A 156 -1.74 2.18 8.50
C GLU A 156 -2.80 2.19 9.59
N THR A 157 -4.06 2.43 9.22
CA THR A 157 -5.21 2.36 10.15
C THR A 157 -5.33 0.98 10.79
N PHE A 158 -5.20 -0.10 10.01
CA PHE A 158 -5.23 -1.46 10.54
C PHE A 158 -4.01 -1.78 11.42
N LEU A 159 -2.82 -1.31 11.06
CA LEU A 159 -1.64 -1.46 11.92
C LEU A 159 -1.85 -0.78 13.27
N ALA A 160 -2.45 0.42 13.29
CA ALA A 160 -2.80 1.11 14.52
C ALA A 160 -3.83 0.32 15.36
N TYR A 161 -4.79 -0.37 14.75
CA TYR A 161 -5.69 -1.28 15.49
C TYR A 161 -4.93 -2.42 16.17
N PHE A 162 -3.94 -3.00 15.49
CA PHE A 162 -3.11 -4.05 16.06
C PHE A 162 -2.20 -3.53 17.19
N ASP A 163 -1.66 -2.32 17.04
CA ASP A 163 -0.88 -1.64 18.10
C ASP A 163 -1.73 -1.40 19.36
N ASN A 164 -3.04 -1.21 19.20
CA ASN A 164 -4.00 -1.14 20.31
C ASN A 164 -4.41 -2.51 20.88
N GLY A 165 -3.80 -3.60 20.43
CA GLY A 165 -4.05 -4.95 20.92
C GLY A 165 -5.31 -5.61 20.35
N MET A 166 -5.92 -5.05 19.30
CA MET A 166 -7.10 -5.66 18.69
C MET A 166 -6.74 -6.89 17.85
N SER A 167 -7.55 -7.93 17.95
CA SER A 167 -7.46 -9.07 17.03
C SER A 167 -7.91 -8.68 15.61
N PRO A 168 -7.52 -9.42 14.55
CA PRO A 168 -7.98 -9.14 13.20
C PRO A 168 -9.50 -9.09 13.06
N ALA A 169 -10.23 -9.98 13.74
CA ALA A 169 -11.68 -10.03 13.68
C ALA A 169 -12.34 -8.80 14.32
N GLU A 170 -11.81 -8.32 15.45
CA GLU A 170 -12.28 -7.10 16.11
C GLU A 170 -11.96 -5.86 15.27
N ALA A 171 -10.74 -5.79 14.72
CA ALA A 171 -10.31 -4.72 13.84
C ALA A 171 -11.21 -4.61 12.59
N ILE A 172 -11.53 -5.74 11.95
CA ILE A 172 -12.47 -5.79 10.80
C ILE A 172 -13.83 -5.23 11.21
N ARG A 173 -14.44 -5.76 12.27
CA ARG A 173 -15.77 -5.35 12.72
C ARG A 173 -15.83 -3.86 13.09
N LEU A 174 -14.80 -3.36 13.78
CA LEU A 174 -14.70 -1.96 14.14
C LEU A 174 -14.56 -1.07 12.90
N HIS A 175 -13.71 -1.46 11.96
CA HIS A 175 -13.48 -0.71 10.72
C HIS A 175 -14.75 -0.63 9.87
N GLU A 176 -15.41 -1.77 9.64
CA GLU A 176 -16.70 -1.82 8.93
C GLU A 176 -17.76 -0.96 9.63
N SER A 177 -17.88 -1.05 10.96
CA SER A 177 -18.81 -0.22 11.73
C SER A 177 -18.52 1.28 11.55
N LYS A 178 -17.25 1.70 11.53
CA LYS A 178 -16.88 3.09 11.29
C LYS A 178 -17.21 3.55 9.87
N LEU A 179 -17.07 2.69 8.87
CA LEU A 179 -17.41 3.02 7.48
C LEU A 179 -18.92 3.13 7.28
N LEU A 180 -19.72 2.27 7.91
CA LEU A 180 -21.18 2.30 7.80
C LEU A 180 -21.82 3.59 8.35
N VAL A 181 -21.18 4.25 9.32
CA VAL A 181 -21.64 5.53 9.88
C VAL A 181 -21.34 6.71 8.95
N GLN A 182 -20.39 6.55 8.02
CA GLN A 182 -20.04 7.61 7.07
C GLN A 182 -21.09 7.75 5.97
N LYS A 183 -21.09 8.91 5.32
CA LYS A 183 -21.86 9.12 4.09
C LYS A 183 -21.41 8.10 3.03
N ASP A 184 -22.36 7.46 2.36
CA ASP A 184 -22.13 6.39 1.38
C ASP A 184 -21.45 5.13 1.97
N GLY A 185 -21.69 4.84 3.26
CA GLY A 185 -21.05 3.75 4.00
C GLY A 185 -21.11 2.38 3.31
N TYR A 186 -22.24 2.01 2.68
CA TYR A 186 -22.34 0.75 1.94
C TYR A 186 -21.38 0.66 0.74
N ALA A 187 -21.17 1.76 0.02
CA ALA A 187 -20.23 1.81 -1.10
C ALA A 187 -18.78 1.73 -0.60
N LEU A 188 -18.47 2.36 0.53
CA LEU A 188 -17.15 2.29 1.16
C LEU A 188 -16.82 0.88 1.66
N VAL A 189 -17.80 0.17 2.22
CA VAL A 189 -17.64 -1.23 2.67
C VAL A 189 -17.36 -2.17 1.49
N ALA A 190 -17.96 -1.92 0.31
CA ALA A 190 -17.71 -2.71 -0.89
C ALA A 190 -16.37 -2.38 -1.58
N ASN A 191 -15.75 -1.24 -1.24
CA ASN A 191 -14.52 -0.77 -1.86
C ASN A 191 -13.29 -1.37 -1.16
N SER A 192 -12.59 -2.30 -1.82
CA SER A 192 -11.41 -2.99 -1.25
C SER A 192 -10.21 -2.09 -1.00
N ALA A 193 -10.16 -0.90 -1.63
CA ALA A 193 -9.13 0.10 -1.35
C ALA A 193 -9.26 0.66 0.08
N VAL A 194 -10.50 0.81 0.55
CA VAL A 194 -10.87 1.41 1.85
C VAL A 194 -11.21 0.34 2.89
N ASN A 195 -11.90 -0.71 2.48
CA ASN A 195 -12.28 -1.86 3.28
C ASN A 195 -11.66 -3.15 2.71
N PRO A 196 -10.42 -3.48 3.11
CA PRO A 196 -9.68 -4.58 2.52
C PRO A 196 -10.32 -5.92 2.87
N LEU A 197 -10.18 -6.90 1.97
CA LEU A 197 -10.69 -8.25 2.21
C LEU A 197 -10.03 -8.89 3.45
N PRO A 198 -10.77 -9.69 4.25
CA PRO A 198 -10.24 -10.32 5.45
C PRO A 198 -8.88 -11.03 5.27
N PRO A 199 -8.62 -11.81 4.21
CA PRO A 199 -7.32 -12.45 4.00
C PRO A 199 -6.13 -11.47 3.97
N ALA A 200 -6.31 -10.26 3.43
CA ALA A 200 -5.28 -9.24 3.42
C ALA A 200 -4.98 -8.73 4.83
N ILE A 201 -6.02 -8.53 5.65
CA ILE A 201 -5.91 -8.08 7.04
C ILE A 201 -5.21 -9.14 7.90
N TYR A 202 -5.60 -10.41 7.78
CA TYR A 202 -4.91 -11.51 8.45
C TYR A 202 -3.43 -11.59 8.06
N TYR A 203 -3.12 -11.41 6.77
CA TYR A 203 -1.75 -11.37 6.30
C TYR A 203 -0.96 -10.19 6.91
N TRP A 204 -1.53 -9.00 6.97
CA TRP A 204 -0.89 -7.85 7.60
C TRP A 204 -0.66 -8.04 9.10
N HIS A 205 -1.65 -8.58 9.80
CA HIS A 205 -1.52 -8.89 11.21
C HIS A 205 -0.41 -9.93 11.47
N ARG A 206 -0.28 -10.95 10.61
CA ARG A 206 0.84 -11.89 10.67
C ARG A 206 2.19 -11.19 10.51
N LEU A 207 2.34 -10.33 9.49
CA LEU A 207 3.57 -9.56 9.29
C LEU A 207 3.88 -8.63 10.47
N TRP A 208 2.85 -7.98 11.02
CA TRP A 208 2.96 -7.13 12.19
C TRP A 208 3.40 -7.94 13.42
N ARG A 209 2.81 -9.12 13.65
CA ARG A 209 3.21 -10.01 14.74
C ARG A 209 4.65 -10.46 14.58
N GLU A 210 5.04 -10.89 13.38
CA GLU A 210 6.41 -11.31 13.08
C GLU A 210 7.43 -10.20 13.35
N LYS A 211 7.07 -8.95 13.07
CA LYS A 211 7.92 -7.77 13.31
C LYS A 211 8.03 -7.43 14.81
N ASN A 212 6.95 -7.51 15.58
CA ASN A 212 6.91 -7.06 16.97
C ASN A 212 7.25 -8.16 17.99
N PHE A 213 6.85 -9.41 17.72
CA PHE A 213 7.01 -10.56 18.63
C PHE A 213 7.95 -11.64 18.08
N GLY A 214 8.43 -11.49 16.84
CA GLY A 214 9.21 -12.51 16.15
C GLY A 214 8.33 -13.56 15.46
N LYS A 215 8.96 -14.49 14.76
CA LYS A 215 8.26 -15.58 14.07
C LYS A 215 7.60 -16.51 15.08
N ASP A 216 6.44 -17.07 14.72
CA ASP A 216 5.86 -18.20 15.44
C ASP A 216 6.88 -19.35 15.41
N VAL A 217 7.58 -19.55 16.52
CA VAL A 217 8.44 -20.71 16.76
C VAL A 217 7.55 -21.82 17.27
N ASP A 218 7.83 -23.06 16.89
CA ASP A 218 7.17 -24.23 17.47
C ASP A 218 7.14 -24.08 19.01
N PRO A 219 5.93 -24.02 19.62
CA PRO A 219 5.80 -23.86 21.06
C PRO A 219 6.62 -24.88 21.84
N LEU A 220 6.79 -26.11 21.32
CA LEU A 220 7.57 -27.15 21.97
C LEU A 220 9.05 -26.81 22.03
N LEU A 221 9.62 -26.26 20.94
CA LEU A 221 11.02 -25.82 20.91
C LEU A 221 11.24 -24.64 21.87
N LYS A 222 10.31 -23.67 21.90
CA LYS A 222 10.42 -22.51 22.79
C LYS A 222 10.24 -22.89 24.26
N ILE A 223 9.37 -23.87 24.55
CA ILE A 223 9.21 -24.43 25.89
C ILE A 223 10.50 -25.15 26.30
N ALA A 224 11.05 -26.01 25.43
CA ALA A 224 12.30 -26.73 25.69
C ALA A 224 13.47 -25.76 25.98
N GLU A 225 13.60 -24.68 25.21
CA GLU A 225 14.58 -23.61 25.44
C GLU A 225 14.42 -22.95 26.82
N LYS A 226 13.17 -22.75 27.27
CA LYS A 226 12.86 -22.08 28.55
C LYS A 226 12.75 -23.03 29.74
N MET A 227 12.82 -24.35 29.53
CA MET A 227 12.75 -25.35 30.61
C MET A 227 13.76 -25.12 31.74
N PRO A 228 15.05 -24.77 31.49
CA PRO A 228 16.01 -24.51 32.56
C PRO A 228 15.63 -23.31 33.43
N LEU A 229 15.04 -22.28 32.82
CA LEU A 229 14.59 -21.08 33.50
C LEU A 229 13.37 -21.41 34.40
N TYR A 230 12.40 -22.16 33.89
CA TYR A 230 11.24 -22.58 34.68
C TYR A 230 11.60 -23.52 35.83
N ALA A 231 12.61 -24.38 35.66
CA ALA A 231 13.14 -25.23 36.72
C ALA A 231 13.79 -24.39 37.84
N LYS A 232 14.51 -23.32 37.50
CA LYS A 232 15.15 -22.42 38.47
C LYS A 232 14.15 -21.58 39.27
N HIS A 233 13.01 -21.23 38.68
CA HIS A 233 11.95 -20.45 39.34
C HIS A 233 10.90 -21.31 40.07
N GLY A 234 11.13 -22.62 40.23
CA GLY A 234 10.26 -23.50 41.04
C GLY A 234 8.88 -23.81 40.44
N ASN A 235 8.63 -23.46 39.17
CA ASN A 235 7.32 -23.53 38.53
C ASN A 235 7.05 -24.83 37.73
N LEU A 236 7.87 -25.88 37.88
CA LEU A 236 7.65 -27.15 37.20
C LEU A 236 7.69 -28.34 38.17
N ARG A 237 6.53 -28.95 38.43
CA ARG A 237 6.46 -30.38 38.81
C ARG A 237 6.66 -31.20 37.53
N VAL A 238 7.90 -31.54 37.23
CA VAL A 238 8.39 -32.17 35.98
C VAL A 238 7.81 -33.58 35.70
N ARG A 239 6.99 -34.16 36.59
CA ARG A 239 6.56 -35.57 36.47
C ARG A 239 5.51 -35.87 35.39
N THR A 240 4.79 -34.89 34.85
CA THR A 240 3.61 -35.18 34.01
C THR A 240 3.85 -35.01 32.50
N ILE A 241 4.90 -34.29 32.08
CA ILE A 241 5.11 -33.97 30.65
C ILE A 241 5.97 -35.03 29.94
N PHE A 242 6.87 -35.71 30.66
CA PHE A 242 7.74 -36.73 30.08
C PHE A 242 6.99 -38.00 29.61
N CYS A 243 5.77 -38.26 30.10
CA CYS A 243 5.05 -39.48 29.74
C CYS A 243 4.47 -39.45 28.30
N LYS A 244 4.22 -38.28 27.71
CA LYS A 244 3.61 -38.20 26.36
C LYS A 244 4.62 -38.12 25.21
N ILE A 245 5.81 -37.56 25.43
CA ILE A 245 6.79 -37.37 24.34
C ILE A 245 7.46 -38.70 23.96
N THR A 246 7.70 -39.59 24.92
CA THR A 246 8.36 -40.88 24.65
C THR A 246 7.44 -41.90 23.96
N LEU A 247 6.11 -41.74 24.05
CA LEU A 247 5.14 -42.65 23.43
C LEU A 247 4.96 -42.41 21.92
N GLN A 248 5.26 -41.21 21.40
CA GLN A 248 5.12 -40.92 19.96
C GLN A 248 6.32 -41.37 19.14
N THR A 249 7.53 -41.40 19.72
CA THR A 249 8.73 -41.91 19.03
C THR A 249 8.77 -43.44 18.90
N ALA A 250 7.94 -44.16 19.66
CA ALA A 250 7.88 -45.63 19.62
C ALA A 250 6.90 -46.20 18.57
N PHE A 251 6.02 -45.38 17.98
CA PHE A 251 4.98 -45.83 17.05
C PHE A 251 5.27 -45.52 15.57
N SER A 252 6.47 -45.02 15.22
CA SER A 252 6.85 -44.75 13.82
C SER A 252 7.97 -45.67 13.28
N THR A 253 8.30 -46.73 14.00
CA THR A 253 9.24 -47.77 13.52
C THR A 253 8.66 -49.16 13.76
N THR A 254 7.65 -49.52 12.97
CA THR A 254 7.27 -50.89 12.58
C THR A 254 6.43 -50.82 11.31
#